data_AF-A0A1B4VBZ2-F1
#
_entry.id   AF-A0A1B4VBZ2-F1
#
_cell.length_a   1.000
_cell.length_b   1.000
_cell.length_c   1.000
_cell.angle_alpha   90.00
_cell.angle_beta   90.00
_cell.angle_gamma   90.00
#
_symmetry.space_group_name_H-M   'P 1'
#
loop_
_entity.id
_entity.type
_entity.pdbx_description
1 polymer ?
#
loop_
_entity_poly.entity_id
_entity_poly.type
_entity_poly.pdbx_seq_one_letter_code
_entity_poly.pdbx_strand_id
1 'polypeptide(L)'
;MNAVRPLADPGIPPQLLLGGRTLDLRLTRRAERALRDQREALEIEMELYFSCFLRKRVYFLSAPRDAVARGALTPNVNVSFRAVTTRACVVGDVEGRPDLERLPLKRAAAFMPRWISLDYRGRWSGEFGY
;
A
#
# COMPACT_ATOMS: atom_id res chain seq x y z
N MET A 1 -27.12 -3.40 34.20
CA MET A 1 -26.05 -3.91 33.30
C MET A 1 -26.38 -3.39 31.90
N ASN A 2 -25.79 -2.27 31.49
CA ASN A 2 -26.05 -1.69 30.17
C ASN A 2 -25.16 -2.39 29.15
N ALA A 3 -25.79 -3.16 28.25
CA ALA A 3 -25.14 -3.67 27.07
C ALA A 3 -24.76 -2.48 26.17
N VAL A 4 -23.47 -2.21 26.06
CA VAL A 4 -22.93 -1.30 25.04
C VAL A 4 -23.27 -1.93 23.69
N ARG A 5 -24.20 -1.32 22.94
CA ARG A 5 -24.43 -1.67 21.53
C ARG A 5 -23.07 -1.60 20.82
N PRO A 6 -22.65 -2.64 20.08
CA PRO A 6 -21.52 -2.46 19.19
C PRO A 6 -21.87 -1.30 18.25
N LEU A 7 -21.01 -0.28 18.23
CA LEU A 7 -21.03 0.76 17.21
C LEU A 7 -21.14 0.01 15.87
N ALA A 8 -22.18 0.31 15.09
CA ALA A 8 -22.33 -0.26 13.75
C ALA A 8 -20.99 -0.16 13.04
N ASP A 9 -20.46 -1.27 12.54
CA ASP A 9 -19.17 -1.33 11.84
C ASP A 9 -19.17 -0.22 10.76
N PRO A 10 -18.47 0.89 10.98
CA PRO A 10 -18.42 1.96 10.00
C PRO A 10 -17.61 1.36 8.87
N GLY A 11 -18.27 0.97 7.79
CA GLY A 11 -17.64 0.28 6.67
C GLY A 11 -16.36 0.99 6.22
N ILE A 12 -15.50 0.28 5.50
CA ILE A 12 -14.19 0.78 5.09
C ILE A 12 -14.32 2.20 4.50
N PRO A 13 -13.62 3.21 5.05
CA PRO A 13 -13.78 4.58 4.58
C PRO A 13 -13.34 4.68 3.12
N PRO A 14 -13.94 5.59 2.32
CA PRO A 14 -13.54 5.75 0.91
C PRO A 14 -12.15 6.39 0.76
N GLN A 15 -11.58 6.91 1.85
CA GLN A 15 -10.32 7.64 1.86
C GLN A 15 -9.51 7.32 3.12
N LEU A 16 -8.19 7.40 2.99
CA LEU A 16 -7.23 7.21 4.07
C LEU A 16 -6.22 8.36 4.08
N LEU A 17 -5.87 8.88 5.26
CA LEU A 17 -4.73 9.78 5.39
C LEU A 17 -3.43 8.96 5.38
N LEU A 18 -2.56 9.24 4.41
CA LEU A 18 -1.27 8.59 4.23
C LEU A 18 -0.19 9.66 4.05
N GLY A 19 0.74 9.78 5.01
CA GLY A 19 1.84 10.75 4.93
C GLY A 19 1.39 12.20 4.80
N GLY A 20 0.28 12.57 5.45
CA GLY A 20 -0.30 13.92 5.37
C GLY A 20 -1.08 14.23 4.10
N ARG A 21 -1.34 13.23 3.24
CA ARG A 21 -2.18 13.35 2.04
C ARG A 21 -3.34 12.37 2.07
N THR A 22 -4.44 12.76 1.46
CA THR A 22 -5.60 11.88 1.27
C THR A 22 -5.34 10.91 0.12
N LEU A 23 -5.54 9.63 0.38
CA LEU A 23 -5.51 8.53 -0.58
C LEU A 23 -6.93 8.02 -0.80
N ASP A 24 -7.41 8.04 -2.04
CA ASP A 24 -8.70 7.47 -2.41
C ASP A 24 -8.63 5.94 -2.48
N LEU A 25 -9.60 5.26 -1.86
CA LEU A 25 -9.73 3.81 -1.86
C LEU A 25 -10.80 3.38 -2.87
N ARG A 26 -10.38 2.62 -3.89
CA ARG A 26 -11.25 2.06 -4.92
C ARG A 26 -11.40 0.56 -4.71
N LEU A 27 -12.37 0.20 -3.88
CA LEU A 27 -12.56 -1.16 -3.44
C LEU A 27 -13.68 -1.83 -4.24
N THR A 28 -13.47 -3.07 -4.65
CA THR A 28 -14.59 -3.90 -5.06
C THR A 28 -15.36 -4.38 -3.83
N ARG A 29 -16.66 -4.69 -3.98
CA ARG A 29 -17.47 -5.23 -2.87
C ARG A 29 -16.87 -6.46 -2.18
N ARG A 30 -16.09 -7.26 -2.91
CA ARG A 30 -15.39 -8.43 -2.35
C ARG A 30 -14.11 -8.05 -1.62
N ALA A 31 -13.39 -7.03 -2.06
CA ALA A 31 -12.28 -6.46 -1.29
C ALA A 31 -12.77 -5.86 0.02
N GLU A 32 -13.86 -5.09 0.01
CA GLU A 32 -14.45 -4.52 1.24
C GLU A 32 -14.82 -5.60 2.26
N ARG A 33 -15.44 -6.70 1.82
CA ARG A 33 -15.73 -7.85 2.68
C ARG A 33 -14.46 -8.49 3.22
N ALA A 34 -13.50 -8.80 2.36
CA ALA A 34 -12.24 -9.42 2.78
C ALA A 34 -11.44 -8.53 3.76
N LEU A 35 -11.48 -7.21 3.60
CA LEU A 35 -10.84 -6.26 4.53
C LEU A 35 -11.50 -6.26 5.92
N ARG A 36 -12.83 -6.36 5.98
CA ARG A 36 -13.57 -6.45 7.26
C ARG A 36 -13.32 -7.77 7.96
N ASP A 37 -13.29 -8.86 7.20
CA ASP A 37 -13.09 -10.21 7.73
C ASP A 37 -11.61 -10.52 8.03
N GLN A 38 -10.69 -9.59 7.71
CA GLN A 38 -9.25 -9.77 7.89
C GLN A 38 -8.89 -9.78 9.39
N ARG A 39 -8.60 -10.97 9.90
CA ARG A 39 -8.19 -11.19 11.31
C ARG A 39 -6.68 -11.15 11.52
N GLU A 40 -5.92 -11.58 10.51
CA GLU A 40 -4.46 -11.57 10.55
C GLU A 40 -3.93 -10.22 10.08
N ALA A 41 -2.75 -9.84 10.56
CA ALA A 41 -2.08 -8.63 10.12
C ALA A 41 -1.88 -8.62 8.60
N LEU A 42 -2.37 -7.58 7.94
CA LEU A 42 -2.23 -7.37 6.51
C LEU A 42 -1.65 -5.98 6.26
N GLU A 43 -0.52 -5.94 5.59
CA GLU A 43 0.11 -4.73 5.09
C GLU A 43 -0.04 -4.66 3.58
N ILE A 44 -0.76 -3.66 3.11
CA ILE A 44 -0.95 -3.35 1.69
C ILE A 44 0.05 -2.27 1.31
N GLU A 45 1.19 -2.67 0.77
CA GLU A 45 2.31 -1.77 0.50
C GLU A 45 2.36 -1.40 -0.98
N MET A 46 2.20 -0.12 -1.27
CA MET A 46 2.44 0.48 -2.58
C MET A 46 3.93 0.75 -2.75
N GLU A 47 4.55 0.09 -3.71
CA GLU A 47 5.94 0.31 -4.09
C GLU A 47 6.01 1.06 -5.41
N LEU A 48 6.73 2.18 -5.37
CA LEU A 48 7.18 2.87 -6.55
C LEU A 48 8.68 2.64 -6.72
N TYR A 49 9.05 1.98 -7.81
CA TYR A 49 10.43 1.66 -8.11
C TYR A 49 10.93 2.53 -9.27
N PHE A 50 11.89 3.39 -8.98
CA PHE A 50 12.59 4.25 -9.93
C PHE A 50 13.80 3.50 -10.49
N SER A 51 13.63 2.92 -11.67
CA SER A 51 14.73 2.41 -12.51
C SER A 51 14.75 3.16 -13.84
N CYS A 52 15.32 2.59 -14.90
CA CYS A 52 15.20 3.15 -16.26
C CYS A 52 13.75 3.30 -16.70
N PHE A 53 12.88 2.43 -16.14
CA PHE A 53 11.43 2.55 -16.23
C PHE A 53 10.83 2.66 -14.84
N LEU A 54 9.76 3.45 -14.74
CA LEU A 54 8.96 3.56 -13.53
C LEU A 54 8.12 2.30 -13.39
N ARG A 55 8.29 1.59 -12.27
CA ARG A 55 7.49 0.39 -11.97
C ARG A 55 6.64 0.62 -10.73
N LYS A 56 5.36 0.28 -10.83
CA LYS A 56 4.39 0.30 -9.73
C LYS A 56 4.01 -1.12 -9.36
N ARG A 57 3.97 -1.42 -8.05
CA ARG A 57 3.48 -2.70 -7.53
C ARG A 57 2.74 -2.50 -6.22
N VAL A 58 1.70 -3.30 -6.00
CA VAL A 58 1.07 -3.44 -4.68
C VAL A 58 1.45 -4.81 -4.13
N TYR A 59 2.04 -4.82 -2.94
CA TYR A 59 2.35 -6.03 -2.20
C TYR A 59 1.35 -6.22 -1.05
N PHE A 60 1.08 -7.47 -0.72
CA PHE A 60 0.22 -7.88 0.39
C PHE A 60 1.08 -8.73 1.32
N LEU A 61 1.52 -8.13 2.44
CA LEU A 61 2.54 -8.65 3.34
C LEU A 61 1.95 -8.81 4.75
N SER A 62 2.64 -9.54 5.63
CA SER A 62 2.26 -9.64 7.05
C SER A 62 2.79 -8.48 7.90
N ALA A 63 3.78 -7.73 7.39
CA ALA A 63 4.40 -6.58 8.06
C ALA A 63 4.93 -5.57 7.02
N PRO A 64 5.01 -4.28 7.38
CA PRO A 64 5.62 -3.27 6.52
C PRO A 64 7.11 -3.54 6.35
N ARG A 65 7.62 -3.16 5.18
CA ARG A 65 9.06 -3.03 4.96
C ARG A 65 9.45 -1.61 5.40
N ASP A 66 10.37 -1.00 4.68
CA ASP A 66 10.76 0.39 4.92
C ASP A 66 9.81 1.38 4.24
N ALA A 67 8.63 1.55 4.83
CA ALA A 67 7.62 2.48 4.35
C ALA A 67 7.98 3.93 4.70
N VAL A 68 7.81 4.85 3.75
CA VAL A 68 7.97 6.30 3.99
C VAL A 68 6.69 6.94 4.52
N ALA A 69 5.54 6.28 4.30
CA ALA A 69 4.24 6.68 4.83
C ALA A 69 3.41 5.43 5.13
N ARG A 70 2.62 5.48 6.20
CA ARG A 70 1.75 4.37 6.63
C ARG A 70 0.48 4.93 7.27
N GLY A 71 -0.64 4.27 7.03
CA GLY A 71 -1.95 4.60 7.60
C GLY A 71 -2.73 3.34 7.92
N ALA A 72 -3.43 3.35 9.05
CA ALA A 72 -4.30 2.25 9.45
C ALA A 72 -5.65 2.36 8.72
N LEU A 73 -6.03 1.31 7.99
CA LEU A 73 -7.33 1.22 7.33
C LEU A 73 -8.37 0.54 8.23
N THR A 74 -7.94 -0.49 8.95
CA THR A 74 -8.68 -1.17 10.01
C THR A 74 -7.68 -1.51 11.13
N PRO A 75 -8.11 -2.08 12.28
CA PRO A 75 -7.18 -2.51 13.32
C PRO A 75 -6.10 -3.51 12.83
N ASN A 76 -6.41 -4.36 11.85
CA ASN A 76 -5.49 -5.39 11.34
C ASN A 76 -4.91 -5.06 9.96
N VAL A 77 -5.46 -4.07 9.26
CA VAL A 77 -5.05 -3.72 7.90
C VAL A 77 -4.40 -2.35 7.88
N ASN A 78 -3.18 -2.31 7.36
CA ASN A 78 -2.46 -1.06 7.12
C ASN A 78 -2.20 -0.90 5.62
N VAL A 79 -2.17 0.36 5.18
CA VAL A 79 -1.71 0.75 3.85
C VAL A 79 -0.44 1.55 4.01
N SER A 80 0.58 1.21 3.24
CA SER A 80 1.85 1.90 3.25
C SER A 80 2.31 2.26 1.85
N PHE A 81 3.22 3.22 1.78
CA PHE A 81 3.93 3.56 0.56
C PHE A 81 5.43 3.52 0.80
N ARG A 82 6.15 2.98 -0.17
CA ARG A 82 7.60 3.09 -0.26
C ARG A 82 8.04 3.48 -1.67
N ALA A 83 9.01 4.37 -1.74
CA ALA A 83 9.71 4.70 -2.96
C ALA A 83 11.12 4.11 -2.90
N VAL A 84 11.49 3.32 -3.90
CA VAL A 84 12.79 2.64 -4.00
C VAL A 84 13.44 3.08 -5.32
N THR A 85 14.76 3.23 -5.32
CA THR A 85 15.53 3.55 -6.52
C THR A 85 16.75 2.62 -6.62
N THR A 86 17.37 2.54 -7.78
CA THR A 86 18.68 1.87 -7.96
C THR A 86 19.73 2.84 -8.47
N ARG A 87 20.97 2.62 -8.04
CA ARG A 87 22.11 3.50 -8.29
C ARG A 87 22.57 3.54 -9.77
N ALA A 88 22.29 2.50 -10.56
CA ALA A 88 22.72 2.45 -11.96
C ALA A 88 21.71 1.68 -12.84
N CYS A 89 21.27 2.34 -13.92
CA CYS A 89 20.74 1.67 -15.09
C CYS A 89 21.89 0.96 -15.81
N VAL A 90 22.15 -0.31 -15.48
CA VAL A 90 22.91 -1.16 -16.39
C VAL A 90 21.88 -1.77 -17.34
N VAL A 91 21.79 -1.25 -18.56
CA VAL A 91 21.04 -1.88 -19.65
C VAL A 91 21.86 -3.09 -20.08
N GLY A 92 21.63 -4.22 -19.42
CA GLY A 92 22.24 -5.52 -19.69
C GLY A 92 21.57 -6.57 -18.81
N ASP A 93 21.35 -7.77 -19.34
CA ASP A 93 20.77 -8.90 -18.60
C ASP A 93 21.66 -9.24 -17.40
N VAL A 94 21.27 -8.78 -16.20
CA VAL A 94 21.90 -9.18 -14.95
C VAL A 94 21.04 -10.24 -14.30
N GLU A 95 21.51 -11.49 -14.35
CA GLU A 95 21.07 -12.54 -13.44
C GLU A 95 21.49 -12.18 -12.01
N GLY A 96 20.64 -11.47 -11.28
CA GLY A 96 20.88 -11.09 -9.90
C GLY A 96 20.04 -9.90 -9.47
N ARG A 97 19.56 -9.90 -8.21
CA ARG A 97 18.83 -8.75 -7.65
C ARG A 97 19.79 -7.56 -7.61
N PRO A 98 19.53 -6.45 -8.32
CA PRO A 98 20.39 -5.28 -8.24
C PRO A 98 20.39 -4.73 -6.80
N ASP A 99 21.53 -4.20 -6.36
CA ASP A 99 21.67 -3.58 -5.04
C ASP A 99 20.68 -2.40 -4.91
N LEU A 100 19.62 -2.64 -4.14
CA LEU A 100 18.54 -1.69 -3.88
C LEU A 100 19.01 -0.68 -2.84
N GLU A 101 19.70 0.39 -3.27
CA GLU A 101 19.98 1.52 -2.40
C GLU A 101 18.79 2.48 -2.30
N ARG A 102 18.29 2.67 -1.07
CA ARG A 102 17.35 3.73 -0.75
C ARG A 102 18.08 5.07 -0.77
N LEU A 103 18.21 5.72 -1.93
CA LEU A 103 18.55 7.14 -1.92
C LEU A 103 17.41 7.85 -1.18
N PRO A 104 17.69 8.75 -0.22
CA PRO A 104 16.69 9.59 0.36
C PRO A 104 16.11 10.45 -0.76
N LEU A 105 14.98 10.01 -1.32
CA LEU A 105 14.18 10.84 -2.19
C LEU A 105 13.76 12.02 -1.31
N LYS A 106 14.50 13.13 -1.39
CA LYS A 106 14.21 14.40 -0.70
C LYS A 106 12.77 14.90 -1.00
N ARG A 107 12.09 14.26 -1.96
CA ARG A 107 10.70 14.49 -2.38
C ARG A 107 9.88 13.20 -2.48
N ALA A 108 10.10 12.17 -1.66
CA ALA A 108 9.25 10.96 -1.67
C ALA A 108 7.76 11.32 -1.50
N ALA A 109 7.47 12.37 -0.71
CA ALA A 109 6.14 12.97 -0.55
C ALA A 109 5.53 13.54 -1.85
N ALA A 110 6.33 13.93 -2.84
CA ALA A 110 5.85 14.41 -4.14
C ALA A 110 5.34 13.25 -5.02
N PHE A 111 5.74 12.02 -4.72
CA PHE A 111 5.31 10.81 -5.40
C PHE A 111 4.30 10.02 -4.58
N MET A 112 3.61 10.69 -3.65
CA MET A 112 2.48 10.09 -2.95
C MET A 112 1.36 9.78 -3.95
N PRO A 113 0.87 8.54 -3.99
CA PRO A 113 -0.24 8.17 -4.85
C PRO A 113 -1.52 8.89 -4.41
N ARG A 114 -2.42 9.15 -5.36
CA ARG A 114 -3.74 9.74 -5.11
C ARG A 114 -4.80 8.69 -4.87
N TRP A 115 -4.65 7.51 -5.44
CA TRP A 115 -5.62 6.43 -5.29
C TRP A 115 -4.95 5.06 -5.28
N ILE A 116 -5.60 4.10 -4.63
CA ILE A 116 -5.32 2.66 -4.71
C ILE A 116 -6.60 1.91 -5.05
N SER A 117 -6.52 0.95 -5.97
CA SER A 117 -7.60 0.01 -6.26
C SER A 117 -7.25 -1.36 -5.76
N LEU A 118 -8.20 -1.99 -5.05
CA LEU A 118 -8.02 -3.29 -4.43
C LEU A 118 -9.14 -4.23 -4.82
N ASP A 119 -8.74 -5.48 -5.03
CA ASP A 119 -9.62 -6.57 -5.39
C ASP A 119 -9.23 -7.86 -4.67
N TYR A 120 -10.20 -8.72 -4.41
CA TYR A 120 -9.97 -10.01 -3.76
C TYR A 120 -10.71 -11.15 -4.47
N ARG A 121 -9.96 -12.12 -5.00
CA ARG A 121 -10.48 -13.32 -5.69
C ARG A 121 -9.84 -14.60 -5.14
N GLY A 122 -9.89 -14.79 -3.82
CA GLY A 122 -9.11 -15.82 -3.11
C GLY A 122 -7.63 -15.48 -2.94
N ARG A 123 -7.17 -14.45 -3.63
CA ARG A 123 -5.92 -13.74 -3.39
C ARG A 123 -6.15 -12.24 -3.57
N TRP A 124 -5.35 -11.46 -2.86
CA TRP A 124 -5.34 -10.02 -3.03
C TRP A 124 -4.66 -9.61 -4.35
N SER A 125 -5.19 -8.55 -4.95
CA SER A 125 -4.59 -7.86 -6.09
C SER A 125 -4.90 -6.38 -6.01
N GLY A 126 -4.00 -5.55 -6.54
CA GLY A 126 -4.24 -4.12 -6.55
C GLY A 126 -3.26 -3.37 -7.43
N GLU A 127 -3.62 -2.12 -7.67
CA GLU A 127 -2.82 -1.15 -8.39
C GLU A 127 -3.05 0.24 -7.80
N PHE A 128 -2.16 1.18 -8.10
CA PHE A 128 -2.26 2.55 -7.60
C PHE A 128 -1.88 3.56 -8.68
N GLY A 129 -2.24 4.82 -8.47
CA GLY A 129 -1.92 5.89 -9.40
C GLY A 129 -1.90 7.27 -8.76
N TYR A 130 -1.74 8.26 -9.62
CA TYR A 130 -1.59 9.69 -9.31
C TYR A 130 -2.73 10.49 -9.94
#